data_AF-A0A7L9C3F0-F1
#
_entry.id   AF-A0A7L9C3F0-F1
#
_cell.length_a   1.000
_cell.length_b   1.000
_cell.length_c   1.000
_cell.angle_alpha   90.00
_cell.angle_beta   90.00
_cell.angle_gamma   90.00
#
_symmetry.space_group_name_H-M   'P 1'
#
loop_
_entity.id
_entity.type
_entity.pdbx_description
1 polymer ?
#
loop_
_entity_poly.entity_id
_entity_poly.type
_entity_poly.pdbx_seq_one_letter_code
_entity_poly.pdbx_strand_id
1 'polypeptide(L)'
;MVSDLVGKRQYGLEANKRVELGHSILVASDQWGFIVEHQVVEKEAEVSLSIPLAERLLNRFGEDAIESISFDKGFYKRENKELLSLYIPEVIMPRKSRKNQEEQAEESGRTFKNRRHKHSAVESDINRLERHGLDRCMDKGLHAFKRYCALGVVAANLHKLGNVLQEKARKKHDKLRKAA
;
A
#
# COMPACT_ATOMS: atom_id res chain seq x y z
N MET A 1 -4.72 -12.71 8.34
CA MET A 1 -5.12 -12.57 6.93
C MET A 1 -4.85 -11.14 6.54
N VAL A 2 -3.92 -10.90 5.63
CA VAL A 2 -3.67 -9.56 5.07
C VAL A 2 -4.37 -9.56 3.72
N SER A 3 -5.59 -9.01 3.65
CA SER A 3 -6.43 -9.23 2.46
C SER A 3 -6.10 -8.30 1.30
N ASP A 4 -5.42 -7.18 1.50
CA ASP A 4 -5.15 -6.24 0.40
C ASP A 4 -3.86 -5.48 0.65
N LEU A 5 -2.75 -6.03 0.16
CA LEU A 5 -1.47 -5.33 0.13
C LEU A 5 -1.43 -4.46 -1.10
N VAL A 6 -1.04 -3.19 -0.97
CA VAL A 6 -0.87 -2.31 -2.13
C VAL A 6 0.54 -1.74 -2.20
N GLY A 7 1.32 -2.26 -3.14
CA GLY A 7 2.59 -1.67 -3.55
C GLY A 7 2.38 -0.29 -4.17
N LYS A 8 2.93 0.76 -3.56
CA LYS A 8 2.94 2.10 -4.16
C LYS A 8 4.26 2.80 -4.05
N ARG A 9 4.59 3.58 -5.08
CA ARG A 9 5.69 4.53 -5.12
C ARG A 9 5.21 5.90 -4.61
N GLN A 10 5.79 6.41 -3.53
CA GLN A 10 5.67 7.84 -3.18
C GLN A 10 6.90 8.59 -3.70
N TYR A 11 6.69 9.70 -4.42
CA TYR A 11 7.74 10.65 -4.78
C TYR A 11 7.81 11.73 -3.70
N GLY A 12 8.96 11.87 -3.05
CA GLY A 12 9.21 12.94 -2.10
C GLY A 12 9.96 14.11 -2.76
N LEU A 13 9.36 15.30 -2.66
CA LEU A 13 9.90 16.66 -2.85
C LEU A 13 9.65 17.31 -4.23
N GLU A 14 8.41 17.72 -4.51
CA GLU A 14 8.20 18.95 -5.29
C GLU A 14 7.87 20.12 -4.35
N ALA A 15 8.90 20.94 -4.11
CA ALA A 15 8.75 22.37 -3.87
C ALA A 15 10.03 23.09 -4.33
N ASN A 16 10.18 23.21 -5.65
CA ASN A 16 10.91 24.31 -6.30
C ASN A 16 12.42 24.54 -5.97
N LYS A 17 13.19 23.52 -5.59
CA LYS A 17 14.67 23.57 -5.61
C LYS A 17 15.27 22.16 -5.44
N ARG A 18 16.30 21.87 -6.25
CA ARG A 18 17.16 20.66 -6.28
C ARG A 18 16.86 19.63 -5.18
N VAL A 19 16.15 18.58 -5.56
CA VAL A 19 15.96 17.40 -4.72
C VAL A 19 17.28 16.65 -4.61
N GLU A 20 17.87 16.58 -3.42
CA GLU A 20 19.18 15.92 -3.24
C GLU A 20 19.13 14.40 -3.43
N LEU A 21 17.95 13.76 -3.32
CA LEU A 21 17.86 12.29 -3.33
C LEU A 21 16.73 11.67 -4.17
N GLY A 22 15.56 12.27 -4.40
CA GLY A 22 14.57 11.78 -5.40
C GLY A 22 14.18 10.30 -5.31
N HIS A 23 14.34 9.67 -4.14
CA HIS A 23 14.07 8.25 -3.94
C HIS A 23 12.60 8.04 -3.65
N SER A 24 12.06 6.95 -4.17
CA SER A 24 10.70 6.59 -3.88
C SER A 24 10.59 5.54 -2.78
N ILE A 25 9.51 5.58 -2.02
CA ILE A 25 9.19 4.51 -1.05
C ILE A 25 8.08 3.62 -1.60
N LEU A 26 8.31 2.32 -1.54
CA LEU A 26 7.34 1.24 -1.67
C LEU A 26 6.70 0.99 -0.31
N VAL A 27 5.38 0.98 -0.23
CA VAL A 27 4.66 0.56 0.99
C VAL A 27 3.67 -0.55 0.66
N ALA A 28 3.27 -1.32 1.66
CA ALA A 28 2.15 -2.25 1.57
C ALA A 28 1.37 -2.25 2.88
N SER A 29 0.04 -2.11 2.79
CA SER A 29 -0.87 -2.07 3.93
C SER A 29 -1.71 -3.35 4.06
N ASP A 30 -2.31 -3.57 5.22
CA ASP A 30 -3.30 -4.62 5.43
C ASP A 30 -4.73 -4.10 5.21
N GLN A 31 -5.70 -4.99 5.37
CA GLN A 31 -7.13 -4.68 5.21
C GLN A 31 -7.68 -3.68 6.24
N TRP A 32 -6.96 -3.49 7.34
CA TRP A 32 -7.31 -2.53 8.38
C TRP A 32 -6.64 -1.17 8.12
N GLY A 33 -5.76 -1.09 7.13
CA GLY A 33 -5.01 0.10 6.75
C GLY A 33 -3.73 0.29 7.56
N PHE A 34 -3.21 -0.73 8.24
CA PHE A 34 -1.89 -0.69 8.85
C PHE A 34 -0.84 -0.99 7.79
N ILE A 35 0.24 -0.20 7.77
CA ILE A 35 1.37 -0.48 6.90
C ILE A 35 2.17 -1.63 7.51
N VAL A 36 2.29 -2.72 6.76
CA VAL A 36 2.94 -3.95 7.21
C VAL A 36 4.28 -4.18 6.53
N GLU A 37 4.56 -3.52 5.41
CA GLU A 37 5.86 -3.55 4.73
C GLU A 37 6.20 -2.19 4.13
N HIS A 38 7.48 -1.85 4.11
CA HIS A 38 7.99 -0.66 3.43
C HIS A 38 9.41 -0.90 2.90
N GLN A 39 9.76 -0.25 1.78
CA GLN A 39 11.08 -0.32 1.18
C GLN A 39 11.40 1.01 0.49
N VAL A 40 12.55 1.60 0.76
CA VAL A 40 13.09 2.67 -0.10
C VAL A 40 13.64 2.05 -1.37
N VAL A 41 13.19 2.55 -2.52
CA VAL A 41 13.50 2.07 -3.86
C VAL A 41 14.55 2.96 -4.50
N GLU A 42 15.66 2.35 -4.95
CA GLU A 42 16.81 3.03 -5.53
C GLU A 42 16.89 2.74 -7.03
N LYS A 43 16.39 3.67 -7.87
CA LYS A 43 16.47 3.61 -9.35
C LYS A 43 15.90 2.34 -10.01
N GLU A 44 15.13 1.53 -9.30
CA GLU A 44 14.46 0.35 -9.86
C GLU A 44 13.12 0.71 -10.52
N ALA A 45 12.63 -0.15 -11.41
CA ALA A 45 11.30 0.01 -12.00
C ALA A 45 10.22 -0.59 -11.09
N GLU A 46 9.01 -0.03 -11.07
CA GLU A 46 7.91 -0.56 -10.23
C GLU A 46 7.57 -2.03 -10.57
N VAL A 47 7.63 -2.37 -11.85
CA VAL A 47 7.42 -3.73 -12.35
C VAL A 47 8.34 -4.74 -11.66
N SER A 48 9.62 -4.40 -11.42
CA SER A 48 10.59 -5.31 -10.80
C SER A 48 10.37 -5.50 -9.31
N LEU A 49 9.53 -4.68 -8.66
CA LEU A 49 9.29 -4.73 -7.22
C LEU A 49 8.15 -5.67 -6.82
N SER A 50 7.26 -6.03 -7.76
CA SER A 50 6.06 -6.83 -7.46
C SER A 50 6.39 -8.22 -6.89
N ILE A 51 7.32 -8.95 -7.51
CA ILE A 51 7.74 -10.28 -7.04
C ILE A 51 8.51 -10.20 -5.71
N PRO A 52 9.57 -9.37 -5.55
CA PRO A 52 10.27 -9.26 -4.27
C PRO A 52 9.38 -8.81 -3.12
N LEU A 53 8.38 -7.95 -3.38
CA LEU A 53 7.42 -7.54 -2.37
C LEU A 53 6.56 -8.74 -1.94
N ALA A 54 5.97 -9.46 -2.89
CA ALA A 54 5.14 -10.62 -2.59
C ALA A 54 5.92 -11.71 -1.85
N GLU A 55 7.16 -11.98 -2.26
CA GLU A 55 8.05 -12.96 -1.60
C GLU A 55 8.29 -12.58 -0.13
N ARG A 56 8.62 -11.33 0.18
CA ARG A 56 8.80 -10.89 1.57
C ARG A 56 7.51 -11.03 2.39
N LEU A 57 6.37 -10.76 1.78
CA LEU A 57 5.08 -10.84 2.45
C LEU A 57 4.67 -12.29 2.72
N LEU A 58 4.83 -13.18 1.73
CA LEU A 58 4.60 -14.61 1.87
C LEU A 58 5.56 -15.22 2.92
N ASN A 59 6.83 -14.84 2.90
CA ASN A 59 7.80 -15.28 3.91
C ASN A 59 7.47 -14.77 5.33
N ARG A 60 6.89 -13.57 5.45
CA ARG A 60 6.53 -12.98 6.74
C ARG A 60 5.25 -13.55 7.32
N PHE A 61 4.24 -13.78 6.49
CA PHE A 61 2.88 -14.11 6.93
C PHE A 61 2.50 -15.57 6.68
N GLY A 62 3.20 -16.28 5.81
CA GLY A 62 2.85 -17.60 5.29
C GLY A 62 1.98 -17.52 4.04
N GLU A 63 2.06 -18.56 3.21
CA GLU A 63 1.30 -18.66 1.94
C GLU A 63 -0.21 -18.66 2.18
N ASP A 64 -0.67 -19.34 3.24
CA ASP A 64 -2.10 -19.43 3.59
C ASP A 64 -2.68 -18.15 4.21
N ALA A 65 -1.84 -17.15 4.53
CA ALA A 65 -2.28 -15.94 5.23
C ALA A 65 -2.67 -14.78 4.30
N ILE A 66 -2.37 -14.88 3.00
CA ILE A 66 -2.62 -13.82 2.01
C ILE A 66 -3.65 -14.32 1.01
N GLU A 67 -4.91 -13.94 1.23
CA GLU A 67 -6.02 -14.31 0.32
C GLU A 67 -5.99 -13.50 -0.98
N SER A 68 -5.59 -12.23 -0.91
CA SER A 68 -5.49 -11.37 -2.08
C SER A 68 -4.39 -10.32 -1.95
N ILE A 69 -3.82 -9.94 -3.10
CA ILE A 69 -2.84 -8.86 -3.23
C ILE A 69 -3.24 -7.92 -4.37
N SER A 70 -3.01 -6.63 -4.18
CA SER A 70 -3.34 -5.61 -5.18
C SER A 70 -2.13 -4.74 -5.50
N PHE A 71 -2.04 -4.26 -6.73
CA PHE A 71 -0.93 -3.40 -7.13
C PHE A 71 -1.44 -2.21 -7.93
N ASP A 72 -0.68 -1.12 -7.90
CA ASP A 72 -0.94 -0.01 -8.83
C ASP A 72 -0.60 -0.40 -10.28
N LYS A 73 -1.12 0.36 -11.24
CA LYS A 73 -0.96 0.12 -12.68
C LYS A 73 0.50 0.04 -13.12
N GLY A 74 1.40 0.72 -12.43
CA GLY A 74 2.82 0.75 -12.77
C GLY A 74 3.58 -0.55 -12.43
N PHE A 75 2.99 -1.43 -11.61
CA PHE A 75 3.56 -2.74 -11.28
C PHE A 75 3.18 -3.84 -12.28
N TYR A 76 2.26 -3.55 -13.22
CA TYR A 76 1.74 -4.57 -14.12
C TYR A 76 2.81 -5.12 -15.07
N LYS A 77 2.99 -6.43 -15.00
CA LYS A 77 3.67 -7.26 -16.00
C LYS A 77 2.98 -8.61 -16.04
N ARG A 78 2.68 -9.11 -17.23
CA ARG A 78 1.86 -10.33 -17.42
C ARG A 78 2.48 -11.52 -16.71
N GLU A 79 3.78 -11.72 -16.90
CA GLU A 79 4.54 -12.83 -16.33
C GLU A 79 4.54 -12.76 -14.79
N ASN A 80 4.58 -11.55 -14.22
CA ASN A 80 4.54 -11.38 -12.77
C ASN A 80 3.15 -11.70 -12.21
N LYS A 81 2.07 -11.29 -12.90
CA LYS A 81 0.70 -11.63 -12.51
C LYS A 81 0.51 -13.14 -12.52
N GLU A 82 0.91 -13.81 -13.61
CA GLU A 82 0.81 -15.26 -13.76
C GLU A 82 1.59 -16.00 -12.68
N LEU A 83 2.83 -15.58 -12.38
CA LEU A 83 3.65 -16.17 -11.33
C LEU A 83 3.04 -16.02 -9.94
N LEU A 84 2.57 -14.82 -9.57
CA LEU A 84 1.97 -14.58 -8.25
C LEU A 84 0.66 -15.34 -8.07
N SER A 85 -0.10 -15.55 -9.15
CA SER A 85 -1.35 -16.31 -9.12
C SER A 85 -1.15 -17.81 -8.83
N LEU A 86 0.09 -18.31 -8.84
CA LEU A 86 0.40 -19.67 -8.36
C LEU A 86 0.42 -19.78 -6.84
N TYR A 87 0.66 -18.68 -6.13
CA TYR A 87 0.85 -18.65 -4.67
C TYR A 87 -0.24 -17.88 -3.94
N ILE A 88 -0.82 -16.86 -4.57
CA ILE A 88 -1.84 -15.99 -3.98
C ILE A 88 -3.16 -16.21 -4.73
N PRO A 89 -4.24 -16.63 -4.05
CA PRO A 89 -5.51 -16.97 -4.69
C PRO A 89 -6.05 -15.86 -5.60
N GLU A 90 -5.84 -14.60 -5.22
CA GLU A 90 -6.28 -13.47 -6.00
C GLU A 90 -5.22 -12.37 -6.14
N VAL A 91 -4.83 -12.11 -7.39
CA VAL A 91 -3.82 -11.11 -7.76
C VAL A 91 -4.46 -10.02 -8.63
N ILE A 92 -4.56 -8.82 -8.07
CA ILE A 92 -5.16 -7.66 -8.71
C ILE A 92 -4.03 -6.76 -9.24
N MET A 93 -3.73 -6.88 -10.53
CA MET A 93 -2.77 -6.03 -11.22
C MET A 93 -3.44 -5.36 -12.43
N PRO A 94 -3.86 -4.09 -12.34
CA PRO A 94 -4.51 -3.39 -13.44
C PRO A 94 -3.50 -3.05 -14.54
N ARG A 95 -3.87 -3.25 -15.82
CA ARG A 95 -3.00 -2.95 -16.97
C ARG A 95 -2.76 -1.45 -17.17
N LYS A 96 -1.60 -1.10 -17.74
CA LYS A 96 -1.22 0.27 -18.10
C LYS A 96 -1.87 0.79 -19.41
N SER A 97 -2.26 -0.09 -20.35
CA SER A 97 -2.71 0.24 -21.73
C SER A 97 -4.21 -0.04 -22.02
N ARG A 98 -4.66 0.24 -23.26
CA ARG A 98 -6.04 -0.06 -23.76
C ARG A 98 -6.39 -1.52 -23.49
N LYS A 99 -7.60 -1.73 -22.96
CA LYS A 99 -8.14 -3.03 -22.52
C LYS A 99 -8.85 -3.72 -23.67
N ASN A 100 -8.69 -5.04 -23.80
CA ASN A 100 -9.51 -5.84 -24.71
C ASN A 100 -10.91 -6.10 -24.12
N GLN A 101 -11.87 -6.51 -24.96
CA GLN A 101 -13.27 -6.71 -24.56
C GLN A 101 -13.44 -7.78 -23.46
N GLU A 102 -12.68 -8.88 -23.51
CA GLU A 102 -12.67 -9.92 -22.48
C GLU A 102 -12.15 -9.40 -21.12
N GLU A 103 -11.15 -8.53 -21.16
CA GLU A 103 -10.55 -7.91 -19.98
C GLU A 103 -11.44 -6.80 -19.41
N GLN A 104 -12.22 -6.15 -20.28
CA GLN A 104 -13.25 -5.22 -19.86
C GLN A 104 -14.39 -5.95 -19.14
N ALA A 105 -14.70 -7.20 -19.50
CA ALA A 105 -15.63 -8.05 -18.78
C ALA A 105 -15.08 -8.48 -17.41
N GLU A 106 -13.80 -8.88 -17.34
CA GLU A 106 -13.10 -9.23 -16.09
C GLU A 106 -13.01 -8.01 -15.14
N GLU A 107 -12.67 -6.82 -15.66
CA GLU A 107 -12.57 -5.58 -14.88
C GLU A 107 -13.93 -4.91 -14.60
N SER A 108 -14.98 -5.22 -15.36
CA SER A 108 -16.34 -4.71 -15.12
C SER A 108 -17.13 -5.57 -14.14
N GLY A 109 -16.61 -6.75 -13.81
CA GLY A 109 -17.11 -7.62 -12.75
C GLY A 109 -17.27 -6.88 -11.42
N ARG A 110 -18.36 -7.18 -10.72
CA ARG A 110 -18.73 -6.49 -9.46
C ARG A 110 -17.65 -6.65 -8.37
N THR A 111 -16.93 -7.78 -8.39
CA THR A 111 -15.80 -8.08 -7.50
C THR A 111 -14.59 -7.18 -7.80
N PHE A 112 -14.26 -6.96 -9.08
CA PHE A 112 -13.16 -6.07 -9.48
C PHE A 112 -13.47 -4.60 -9.16
N LYS A 113 -14.72 -4.16 -9.36
CA LYS A 113 -15.15 -2.80 -8.98
C LYS A 113 -15.12 -2.56 -7.47
N ASN A 114 -15.65 -3.49 -6.68
CA ASN A 114 -15.63 -3.39 -5.20
C ASN A 114 -14.19 -3.36 -4.65
N ARG A 115 -13.28 -4.12 -5.26
CA ARG A 115 -11.87 -4.15 -4.85
C ARG A 115 -11.08 -2.97 -5.40
N ARG A 116 -11.48 -2.41 -6.55
CA ARG A 116 -10.97 -1.12 -7.02
C ARG A 116 -11.34 0.03 -6.08
N HIS A 117 -12.49 -0.01 -5.41
CA HIS A 117 -12.79 0.95 -4.36
C HIS A 117 -11.86 0.83 -3.14
N LYS A 118 -11.26 -0.35 -2.89
CA LYS A 118 -10.17 -0.48 -1.91
C LYS A 118 -8.88 0.24 -2.36
N HIS A 119 -8.69 0.59 -3.65
CA HIS A 119 -7.58 1.46 -4.06
C HIS A 119 -7.66 2.87 -3.46
N SER A 120 -8.84 3.37 -3.08
CA SER A 120 -8.96 4.64 -2.35
C SER A 120 -8.26 4.59 -0.99
N ALA A 121 -8.12 3.41 -0.37
CA ALA A 121 -7.34 3.24 0.86
C ALA A 121 -5.87 3.61 0.66
N VAL A 122 -5.37 3.46 -0.56
CA VAL A 122 -3.95 3.57 -0.84
C VAL A 122 -3.53 4.99 -1.18
N GLU A 123 -4.43 5.79 -1.76
CA GLU A 123 -4.24 7.25 -1.83
C GLU A 123 -4.33 7.85 -0.42
N SER A 124 -5.21 7.28 0.43
CA SER A 124 -5.27 7.65 1.83
C SER A 124 -4.00 7.28 2.60
N ASP A 125 -3.36 6.14 2.30
CA ASP A 125 -2.10 5.73 2.93
C ASP A 125 -0.93 6.65 2.53
N ILE A 126 -0.82 7.05 1.25
CA ILE A 126 0.19 8.02 0.81
C ILE A 126 -0.01 9.37 1.51
N ASN A 127 -1.22 9.92 1.44
CA ASN A 127 -1.52 11.21 2.06
C ASN A 127 -1.31 11.14 3.59
N ARG A 128 -1.58 9.98 4.21
CA ARG A 128 -1.26 9.77 5.63
C ARG A 128 0.25 9.83 5.87
N LEU A 129 1.04 9.14 5.05
CA LEU A 129 2.50 9.15 5.15
C LEU A 129 3.10 10.55 4.96
N GLU A 130 2.62 11.31 3.96
CA GLU A 130 3.01 12.71 3.73
C GLU A 130 2.73 13.58 4.97
N ARG A 131 1.52 13.50 5.53
CA ARG A 131 1.15 14.24 6.75
C ARG A 131 1.96 13.85 7.98
N HIS A 132 2.54 12.65 7.98
CA HIS A 132 3.40 12.15 9.06
C HIS A 132 4.89 12.32 8.75
N GLY A 133 5.23 13.28 7.89
CA GLY A 133 6.57 13.83 7.75
C GLY A 133 7.35 13.29 6.56
N LEU A 134 6.83 12.33 5.80
CA LEU A 134 7.49 11.82 4.59
C LEU A 134 7.53 12.84 3.43
N ASP A 135 6.89 14.00 3.59
CA ASP A 135 7.01 15.15 2.70
C ASP A 135 8.30 15.95 2.91
N ARG A 136 9.03 15.74 4.03
CA ARG A 136 10.24 16.48 4.40
C ARG A 136 11.27 15.57 5.04
N CYS A 137 12.48 15.48 4.47
CA CYS A 137 13.61 14.81 5.13
C CYS A 137 14.70 15.83 5.43
N MET A 138 14.90 16.15 6.71
CA MET A 138 16.01 17.03 7.17
C MET A 138 17.33 16.27 7.28
N ASP A 139 17.24 14.95 7.30
CA ASP A 139 18.36 14.02 7.39
C ASP A 139 19.08 13.89 6.04
N LYS A 140 20.42 13.88 6.08
CA LYS A 140 21.26 13.77 4.90
C LYS A 140 21.70 12.32 4.65
N GLY A 141 21.71 11.94 3.38
CA GLY A 141 22.18 10.64 2.93
C GLY A 141 21.12 9.53 2.99
N LEU A 142 21.32 8.52 2.17
CA LEU A 142 20.35 7.43 1.93
C LEU A 142 20.01 6.64 3.20
N HIS A 143 21.02 6.34 4.03
CA HIS A 143 20.78 5.58 5.26
C HIS A 143 19.88 6.35 6.23
N ALA A 144 20.09 7.65 6.37
CA ALA A 144 19.27 8.50 7.20
C ALA A 144 17.85 8.63 6.62
N PHE A 145 17.73 8.76 5.30
CA PHE A 145 16.44 8.72 4.60
C PHE A 145 15.66 7.42 4.85
N LYS A 146 16.31 6.25 4.76
CA LYS A 146 15.69 4.94 5.06
C LYS A 146 15.13 4.88 6.48
N ARG A 147 15.91 5.34 7.48
CA ARG A 147 15.44 5.42 8.87
C ARG A 147 14.27 6.39 9.02
N TYR A 148 14.36 7.55 8.38
CA TYR A 148 13.32 8.56 8.43
C TYR A 148 11.99 8.03 7.86
N CYS A 149 12.05 7.30 6.73
CA CYS A 149 10.91 6.61 6.18
C CYS A 149 10.29 5.59 7.14
N ALA A 150 11.12 4.78 7.80
CA ALA A 150 10.65 3.80 8.78
C ALA A 150 9.92 4.48 9.96
N LEU A 151 10.43 5.60 10.44
CA LEU A 151 9.78 6.39 11.50
C LEU A 151 8.43 6.96 11.06
N GLY A 152 8.33 7.46 9.83
CA GLY A 152 7.08 7.93 9.24
C GLY A 152 6.00 6.84 9.19
N VAL A 153 6.40 5.61 8.85
CA VAL A 153 5.51 4.44 8.86
C VAL A 153 5.02 4.12 10.28
N VAL A 154 5.91 4.14 11.28
CA VAL A 154 5.54 3.92 12.69
C VAL A 154 4.55 4.99 13.17
N ALA A 155 4.83 6.27 12.90
CA ALA A 155 3.95 7.37 13.26
C ALA A 155 2.56 7.23 12.62
N ALA A 156 2.51 6.86 11.34
CA ALA A 156 1.27 6.63 10.60
C ALA A 156 0.44 5.49 11.20
N ASN A 157 1.09 4.38 11.59
CA ASN A 157 0.42 3.24 12.22
C ASN A 157 -0.07 3.56 13.64
N LEU A 158 0.71 4.29 14.45
CA LEU A 158 0.29 4.73 15.79
C LEU A 158 -0.93 5.67 15.73
N HIS A 159 -0.93 6.61 14.79
CA HIS A 159 -2.07 7.49 14.59
C HIS A 159 -3.32 6.71 14.15
N LYS A 160 -3.16 5.73 13.26
CA LYS A 160 -4.26 4.82 12.86
C LYS A 160 -4.81 4.05 14.06
N LEU A 161 -3.95 3.50 14.91
CA LEU A 161 -4.36 2.82 16.14
C LEU A 161 -5.16 3.75 17.07
N GLY A 162 -4.69 5.00 17.24
CA GLY A 162 -5.41 6.02 18.00
C GLY A 162 -6.84 6.25 17.48
N ASN A 163 -7.00 6.35 16.16
CA ASN A 163 -8.33 6.52 15.53
C ASN A 163 -9.25 5.31 15.79
N VAL A 164 -8.71 4.09 15.69
CA VAL A 164 -9.44 2.86 16.01
C VAL A 164 -9.92 2.84 17.46
N LEU A 165 -9.08 3.25 18.41
CA LEU A 165 -9.44 3.33 19.83
C LEU A 165 -10.53 4.37 20.09
N GLN A 166 -10.43 5.55 19.48
CA GLN A 166 -11.46 6.59 19.60
C GLN A 166 -12.80 6.16 19.02
N GLU A 167 -12.81 5.49 17.87
CA GLU A 167 -14.04 4.93 17.29
C GLU A 167 -14.68 3.87 18.20
N LYS A 168 -13.87 3.00 18.80
CA LYS A 168 -14.34 1.99 19.75
C LYS A 168 -14.98 2.66 20.97
N ALA A 169 -14.37 3.73 21.50
CA ALA A 169 -14.91 4.50 22.60
C ALA A 169 -16.23 5.19 22.24
N ARG A 170 -16.31 5.86 21.08
CA ARG A 170 -17.54 6.48 20.55
C ARG A 170 -18.69 5.48 20.43
N LYS A 171 -18.44 4.32 19.79
CA LYS A 171 -19.44 3.25 19.64
C LYS A 171 -19.95 2.71 21.00
N LYS A 172 -19.08 2.61 22.00
CA LYS A 172 -19.48 2.19 23.36
C LYS A 172 -20.39 3.24 24.02
N HIS A 173 -20.03 4.52 23.90
CA HIS A 173 -20.82 5.62 24.44
C HIS A 173 -22.21 5.73 23.79
N ASP A 174 -22.30 5.59 22.47
CA ASP A 174 -23.57 5.64 21.75
C ASP A 174 -24.51 4.47 22.10
N LYS A 175 -23.95 3.27 22.35
CA LYS A 175 -24.74 2.13 22.84
C LYS A 175 -25.32 2.39 24.23
N LEU A 176 -24.52 2.99 25.12
CA LEU A 176 -24.99 3.34 26.47
C LEU A 176 -26.09 4.41 26.42
N ARG A 177 -25.96 5.43 25.57
CA ARG A 177 -27.00 6.46 25.38
C ARG A 177 -28.31 5.95 24.79
N LYS A 178 -28.28 4.88 23.99
CA LYS A 178 -29.48 4.27 23.40
C LYS A 178 -30.18 3.28 24.34
N ALA A 179 -29.47 2.79 25.36
CA ALA A 179 -29.98 1.85 26.34
C ALA A 179 -30.52 2.54 27.62
N ALA A 180 -30.24 3.83 27.77
CA ALA A 180 -30.81 4.72 28.78
C ALA A 180 -32.00 5.49 28.21
#